data_AF-A0A3M2IQK5-F1
#
_entry.id   AF-A0A3M2IQK5-F1
#
_cell.length_a   1.000
_cell.length_b   1.000
_cell.length_c   1.000
_cell.angle_alpha   90.00
_cell.angle_beta   90.00
_cell.angle_gamma   90.00
#
_symmetry.space_group_name_H-M   'P 1'
#
loop_
_entity.id
_entity.type
_entity.pdbx_description
1 polymer ?
#
loop_
_entity_poly.entity_id
_entity_poly.type
_entity_poly.pdbx_seq_one_letter_code
_entity_poly.pdbx_strand_id
1 'polypeptide(L)'
;MRLRGPLRHKIGHGKAVGLGSVAIHVRKLNHIDRSQGLGALRRFDGEDLESLIAEKTADYRNDGFPTMVQARKMMVWDPHDPRDIRYPSYSWLKSNSRVPLKPI
;
A
#
# COMPACT_ATOMS: atom_id res chain seq x y z
N MET A 1 8.32 23.18 -0.39
CA MET A 1 7.91 22.99 1.03
C MET A 1 8.16 21.55 1.42
N ARG A 2 9.16 21.26 2.27
CA ARG A 2 9.38 19.89 2.78
C ARG A 2 8.43 19.67 3.96
N LEU A 3 7.48 18.74 3.82
CA LEU A 3 6.63 18.30 4.93
C LEU A 3 7.53 17.74 6.04
N ARG A 4 7.34 18.19 7.29
CA ARG A 4 8.06 17.71 8.47
C ARG A 4 7.08 17.09 9.46
N GLY A 5 7.48 15.97 10.07
CA GLY A 5 6.67 15.24 11.05
C GLY A 5 5.94 14.01 10.46
N PRO A 6 5.34 13.17 11.31
CA PRO A 6 4.64 11.97 10.87
C PRO A 6 3.44 12.31 9.99
N LEU A 7 3.24 11.53 8.92
CA LEU A 7 2.09 11.69 8.04
C LEU A 7 0.80 11.49 8.86
N ARG A 8 -0.09 12.48 8.82
CA ARG A 8 -1.37 12.42 9.54
C ARG A 8 -2.50 12.08 8.57
N HIS A 9 -3.36 11.15 8.98
CA HIS A 9 -4.55 10.79 8.25
C HIS A 9 -5.75 11.60 8.75
N LYS A 10 -6.70 11.84 7.84
CA LYS A 10 -8.00 12.45 8.18
C LYS A 10 -9.01 11.34 8.42
N ILE A 11 -9.57 11.30 9.63
CA ILE A 11 -10.65 10.37 10.00
C ILE A 11 -11.88 11.18 10.41
N GLY A 12 -13.06 10.74 9.98
CA GLY A 12 -14.35 11.39 10.23
C GLY A 12 -14.66 12.56 9.29
N HIS A 13 -15.73 13.30 9.60
CA HIS A 13 -16.31 14.33 8.71
C HIS A 13 -15.69 15.73 8.86
N GLY A 14 -14.73 15.93 9.77
CA GLY A 14 -14.12 17.23 10.06
C GLY A 14 -13.03 17.71 9.09
N LYS A 15 -12.85 17.04 7.94
CA LYS A 15 -11.71 17.29 7.03
C LYS A 15 -11.66 18.75 6.53
N ALA A 16 -12.80 19.33 6.15
CA ALA A 16 -12.88 20.69 5.61
C ALA A 16 -12.56 21.78 6.64
N VAL A 17 -12.79 21.51 7.93
CA VAL A 17 -12.55 22.46 9.03
C VAL A 17 -11.23 22.20 9.77
N GLY A 18 -10.32 21.42 9.16
CA GLY A 18 -9.00 21.14 9.74
C GLY A 18 -9.01 20.10 10.87
N LEU A 19 -10.15 19.57 11.28
CA LEU A 19 -10.29 18.57 12.33
C LEU A 19 -9.98 17.14 11.86
N GLY A 20 -9.89 16.20 12.80
CA GLY A 20 -9.76 14.77 12.52
C GLY A 20 -8.37 14.31 12.06
N SER A 21 -7.32 15.09 12.32
CA SER A 21 -5.93 14.72 12.01
C SER A 21 -5.37 13.75 13.06
N VAL A 22 -5.10 12.50 12.67
CA VAL A 22 -4.54 11.48 13.56
C VAL A 22 -3.23 10.90 13.01
N ALA A 23 -2.34 10.49 13.91
CA ALA A 23 -1.19 9.67 13.57
C ALA A 23 -1.51 8.21 13.88
N ILE A 24 -1.22 7.31 12.94
CA ILE A 24 -1.46 5.87 13.11
C ILE A 24 -0.11 5.20 13.38
N HIS A 25 -0.05 4.44 14.47
CA HIS A 25 1.12 3.66 14.85
C HIS A 25 0.75 2.19 14.94
N VAL A 26 1.37 1.36 14.11
CA VAL A 26 1.22 -0.10 14.21
C VAL A 26 2.09 -0.55 15.38
N ARG A 27 1.47 -1.14 16.41
CA ARG A 27 2.17 -1.59 17.62
C ARG A 27 2.38 -3.10 17.67
N LYS A 28 1.54 -3.86 16.98
CA LYS A 28 1.57 -5.33 16.91
C LYS A 28 1.02 -5.77 15.56
N LEU A 29 1.56 -6.86 15.03
CA LEU A 29 1.03 -7.54 13.84
C LEU A 29 0.98 -9.05 14.10
N ASN A 30 -0.15 -9.67 13.77
CA ASN A 30 -0.35 -11.10 13.86
C ASN A 30 -0.63 -11.65 12.46
N HIS A 31 0.27 -12.48 11.95
CA HIS A 31 0.09 -13.17 10.68
C HIS A 31 -0.48 -14.56 10.96
N ILE A 32 -1.66 -14.84 10.38
CA ILE A 32 -2.38 -16.10 10.54
C ILE A 32 -2.40 -16.80 9.19
N ASP A 33 -1.68 -17.91 9.07
CA ASP A 33 -1.80 -18.80 7.92
C ASP A 33 -2.93 -19.81 8.16
N ARG A 34 -4.01 -19.70 7.39
CA ARG A 34 -5.19 -20.58 7.50
C ARG A 34 -5.02 -21.91 6.78
N SER A 35 -3.98 -22.08 5.96
CA SER A 35 -3.73 -23.33 5.23
C SER A 35 -3.11 -24.42 6.11
N GLN A 36 -2.52 -24.03 7.24
CA GLN A 36 -1.91 -24.91 8.23
C GLN A 36 -2.90 -25.03 9.39
N GLY A 37 -3.57 -26.19 9.55
CA GLY A 37 -4.55 -26.42 10.61
C GLY A 37 -4.00 -26.04 12.00
N LEU A 38 -4.81 -25.33 12.80
CA LEU A 38 -4.40 -24.64 14.04
C LEU A 38 -3.34 -23.54 13.87
N GLY A 39 -3.35 -22.87 12.71
CA GLY A 39 -2.93 -21.48 12.51
C GLY A 39 -1.56 -21.14 13.10
N ALA A 40 -0.48 -21.43 12.37
CA ALA A 40 0.83 -20.89 12.70
C ALA A 40 0.71 -19.36 12.82
N LEU A 41 0.76 -18.88 14.07
CA LEU A 41 0.64 -17.47 14.41
C LEU A 41 2.03 -16.88 14.46
N ARG A 42 2.44 -16.16 13.41
CA ARG A 42 3.66 -15.36 13.50
C ARG A 42 3.30 -13.98 14.03
N ARG A 43 3.81 -13.67 15.22
CA ARG A 43 3.60 -12.38 15.87
C ARG A 43 4.84 -11.50 15.71
N PHE A 44 4.60 -10.23 15.44
CA PHE A 44 5.61 -9.19 15.35
C PHE A 44 5.25 -8.06 16.31
N ASP A 45 6.19 -7.69 17.17
CA ASP A 45 6.17 -6.49 18.00
C ASP A 45 7.61 -5.95 18.18
N GLY A 46 7.75 -4.76 18.76
CA GLY A 46 9.06 -4.12 18.95
C GLY A 46 9.88 -3.98 17.67
N GLU A 47 11.16 -4.32 17.74
CA GLU A 47 12.13 -4.18 16.64
C GLU A 47 11.82 -5.07 15.43
N ASP A 48 11.27 -6.27 15.66
CA ASP A 48 10.87 -7.18 14.58
C ASP A 48 9.75 -6.58 13.73
N LEU A 49 8.80 -5.89 14.39
CA LEU A 49 7.74 -5.18 13.70
C LEU A 49 8.28 -3.96 12.95
N GLU A 50 9.20 -3.20 13.55
CA GLU A 50 9.80 -2.03 12.91
C GLU A 50 10.60 -2.42 11.66
N SER A 51 11.37 -3.50 11.74
CA SER A 51 12.13 -4.07 10.63
C SER A 51 11.20 -4.55 9.51
N LEU A 52 10.14 -5.28 9.87
CA LEU A 52 9.13 -5.72 8.90
C LEU A 52 8.44 -4.54 8.22
N ILE A 53 8.05 -3.51 8.97
CA ILE A 53 7.44 -2.31 8.38
C ILE A 53 8.44 -1.62 7.46
N ALA A 54 9.71 -1.47 7.85
CA ALA A 54 10.74 -0.87 7.02
C ALA A 54 10.92 -1.64 5.70
N GLU A 55 11.05 -2.96 5.76
CA GLU A 55 11.14 -3.85 4.60
C GLU A 55 9.91 -3.69 3.69
N LYS A 56 8.71 -3.86 4.23
CA LYS A 56 7.46 -3.82 3.45
C LYS A 56 7.14 -2.44 2.89
N THR A 57 7.69 -1.38 3.47
CA THR A 57 7.43 -0.01 3.02
C THR A 57 8.56 0.62 2.21
N ALA A 58 9.71 -0.06 2.07
CA ALA A 58 10.88 0.46 1.35
C ALA A 58 10.54 0.93 -0.07
N ASP A 59 9.81 0.09 -0.81
CA ASP A 59 9.34 0.32 -2.18
C ASP A 59 8.43 1.56 -2.32
N TYR A 60 7.74 1.97 -1.26
CA TYR A 60 6.80 3.09 -1.30
C TYR A 60 7.41 4.39 -0.76
N ARG A 61 8.56 4.32 -0.09
CA ARG A 61 9.26 5.49 0.48
C ARG A 61 10.18 6.16 -0.52
N ASN A 62 10.67 5.40 -1.50
CA ASN A 62 11.57 5.93 -2.52
C ASN A 62 10.78 6.42 -3.73
N ASP A 63 10.92 7.71 -4.03
CA ASP A 63 10.30 8.38 -5.17
C ASP A 63 10.64 7.76 -6.53
N GLY A 64 11.82 7.15 -6.65
CA GLY A 64 12.28 6.49 -7.87
C GLY A 64 11.80 5.06 -8.03
N PHE A 65 11.13 4.48 -7.03
CA PHE A 65 10.72 3.08 -7.11
C PHE A 65 9.62 2.90 -8.17
N PRO A 66 9.65 1.82 -8.99
CA PRO A 66 8.70 1.63 -10.09
C PRO A 66 7.23 1.80 -9.66
N THR A 67 6.86 1.30 -8.48
CA THR A 67 5.51 1.44 -7.94
C THR A 67 5.09 2.90 -7.75
N MET A 68 5.95 3.74 -7.17
CA MET A 68 5.66 5.16 -6.96
C MET A 68 5.64 5.95 -8.27
N VAL A 69 6.51 5.59 -9.22
CA VAL A 69 6.52 6.18 -10.58
C VAL A 69 5.19 5.89 -11.28
N GLN A 70 4.72 4.63 -11.27
CA GLN A 70 3.44 4.27 -11.92
C GLN A 70 2.23 4.89 -11.20
N ALA A 71 2.22 4.92 -9.86
CA ALA A 71 1.16 5.55 -9.10
C ALA A 71 1.00 7.05 -9.44
N ARG A 72 2.12 7.79 -9.59
CA ARG A 72 2.08 9.20 -10.00
C ARG A 72 1.52 9.36 -11.42
N LYS A 73 1.91 8.50 -12.35
CA LYS A 73 1.35 8.51 -13.70
C LYS A 73 -0.17 8.32 -13.70
N MET A 74 -0.71 7.51 -12.80
CA MET A 74 -2.16 7.33 -12.66
C MET A 74 -2.89 8.55 -12.05
N MET A 75 -2.19 9.40 -11.31
CA MET A 75 -2.77 10.61 -10.69
C MET A 75 -2.73 11.83 -11.62
N VAL A 76 -2.01 11.76 -12.73
CA VAL A 76 -1.95 12.84 -13.72
C VAL A 76 -3.02 12.58 -14.77
N TRP A 77 -3.94 13.53 -14.92
CA TRP A 77 -4.84 13.55 -16.06
C TRP A 77 -4.10 14.15 -17.26
N ASP A 78 -3.87 13.35 -18.29
CA ASP A 78 -3.28 13.78 -19.56
C ASP A 78 -4.25 13.42 -20.71
N PRO A 79 -4.83 14.41 -21.41
CA PRO A 79 -5.77 14.16 -22.50
C PRO A 79 -5.11 13.53 -23.74
N HIS A 80 -3.78 13.50 -23.80
CA HIS A 80 -3.00 12.87 -24.87
C HIS A 80 -2.39 11.53 -24.44
N ASP A 81 -2.76 11.00 -23.28
CA ASP A 81 -2.26 9.72 -22.80
C ASP A 81 -2.74 8.58 -23.71
N PRO A 82 -1.83 7.85 -24.41
CA PRO A 82 -2.21 6.78 -25.31
C PRO A 82 -2.66 5.51 -24.58
N ARG A 83 -2.58 5.47 -23.23
CA ARG A 83 -2.93 4.30 -22.43
C ARG A 83 -4.45 4.17 -22.27
N ASP A 84 -4.99 3.00 -22.59
CA ASP A 84 -6.37 2.62 -22.22
C ASP A 84 -6.40 2.07 -20.78
N ILE A 85 -6.63 2.95 -19.81
CA ILE A 85 -6.62 2.58 -18.38
C ILE A 85 -7.96 1.92 -18.04
N ARG A 86 -7.96 0.58 -17.97
CA ARG A 86 -9.14 -0.22 -17.57
C ARG A 86 -8.75 -1.29 -16.56
N TYR A 87 -9.69 -1.60 -15.68
CA TYR A 87 -9.54 -2.77 -14.81
C TYR A 87 -9.63 -4.05 -15.65
N PRO A 88 -8.83 -5.09 -15.35
CA PRO A 88 -8.93 -6.36 -16.06
C PRO A 88 -10.35 -6.94 -16.02
N SER A 89 -10.81 -7.46 -17.15
CA SER A 89 -12.11 -8.13 -17.22
C SER A 89 -12.09 -9.47 -16.47
N TYR A 90 -13.28 -9.98 -16.16
CA TYR A 90 -13.42 -11.32 -15.59
C TYR A 90 -12.79 -12.42 -16.48
N SER A 91 -12.96 -12.31 -17.81
CA SER A 91 -12.34 -13.24 -18.76
C SER A 91 -10.82 -13.16 -18.70
N TRP A 92 -10.26 -11.95 -18.62
CA TRP A 92 -8.82 -11.76 -18.48
C TRP A 92 -8.29 -12.41 -17.20
N LEU A 93 -8.97 -12.23 -16.05
CA LEU A 93 -8.57 -12.83 -14.77
C LEU A 93 -8.59 -14.36 -14.81
N LYS A 94 -9.55 -14.97 -15.52
CA LYS A 94 -9.56 -16.42 -15.73
C LYS A 94 -8.36 -16.89 -16.55
N SER A 95 -8.12 -16.25 -17.70
CA SER A 95 -7.04 -16.64 -18.61
C SER A 95 -5.64 -16.35 -18.07
N ASN A 96 -5.51 -15.38 -17.15
CA ASN A 96 -4.24 -14.92 -16.60
C ASN A 96 -4.12 -15.20 -15.09
N SER A 97 -4.84 -16.19 -14.57
CA SER A 97 -4.90 -16.51 -13.14
C SER A 97 -3.54 -16.83 -12.49
N ARG A 98 -2.54 -17.21 -13.29
CA ARG A 98 -1.18 -17.53 -12.83
C ARG A 98 -0.15 -16.45 -13.17
N VAL A 99 -0.56 -15.36 -13.83
CA VAL A 99 0.36 -14.26 -14.15
C VAL A 99 0.69 -13.54 -12.84
N PRO A 100 1.97 -13.44 -12.46
CA PRO A 100 2.35 -12.74 -11.25
C PRO A 100 2.03 -11.25 -11.36
N LEU A 101 1.34 -10.71 -10.34
CA LEU A 101 0.94 -9.30 -10.30
C LEU A 101 2.13 -8.33 -10.14
N LYS A 102 3.30 -8.83 -9.75
CA LYS A 102 4.55 -8.10 -9.68
C LYS A 102 5.66 -9.02 -10.21
N PRO A 103 6.52 -8.58 -11.16
CA PRO A 103 7.73 -9.33 -11.49
C PRO A 103 8.63 -9.42 -10.24
N ILE A 104 9.27 -10.57 -10.05
CA ILE A 104 10.23 -10.81 -8.96
C ILE A 104 11.49 -9.99 -9.23
#